data_AF-A0A973RI70-F1
#
_entry.id   AF-A0A973RI70-F1
#
_cell.length_a   1.000
_cell.length_b   1.000
_cell.length_c   1.000
_cell.angle_alpha   90.00
_cell.angle_beta   90.00
_cell.angle_gamma   90.00
#
_symmetry.space_group_name_H-M   'P 1'
#
loop_
_entity.id
_entity.type
_entity.pdbx_description
1 polymer ?
#
loop_
_entity_poly.entity_id
_entity_poly.type
_entity_poly.pdbx_seq_one_letter_code
_entity_poly.pdbx_strand_id
1 'polypeptide(L)'
;NWPRGRTRTASHCVRLGTLDAARRGAIIREVRDADLGIATLPITNLYLQGWEHPVATPRGLPPLRELLDVGVRVGAGADNVRDPFNPVGRSDALETASLLVTAGHLSPAEAYDLVSHGARSVMGLAPAGAVPGAQADFLAIRAANLADATASAPAERIVIHRGRVVAATEVRRVLPSVGLGGVTSHAAAVFPVRTTTSQPPRAVVPPSAVPRLPAHAPTPVPARVPTAAPAS
;
A
#
# COMPACT_ATOMS: atom_id res chain seq x y z
N ASN A 1 22.94 0.83 -21.42
CA ASN A 1 22.17 -0.02 -22.35
C ASN A 1 21.43 -1.11 -21.60
N TRP A 2 20.20 -0.85 -21.14
CA TRP A 2 19.35 -1.89 -20.53
C TRP A 2 18.78 -2.82 -21.61
N PRO A 3 18.63 -4.13 -21.33
CA PRO A 3 18.04 -5.07 -22.29
C PRO A 3 16.64 -4.64 -22.74
N ARG A 4 16.32 -4.87 -24.02
CA ARG A 4 14.94 -4.73 -24.53
C ARG A 4 14.09 -5.84 -23.93
N GLY A 5 12.88 -5.52 -23.47
CA GLY A 5 11.95 -6.47 -22.84
C GLY A 5 12.12 -6.68 -21.33
N ARG A 6 13.10 -6.02 -20.69
CA ARG A 6 13.21 -6.05 -19.22
C ARG A 6 12.21 -5.07 -18.60
N THR A 7 11.36 -5.55 -17.68
CA THR A 7 10.48 -4.70 -16.89
C THR A 7 11.28 -3.66 -16.13
N ARG A 8 10.82 -2.41 -16.19
CA ARG A 8 11.42 -1.26 -15.49
C ARG A 8 10.34 -0.58 -14.68
N THR A 9 10.69 -0.20 -13.46
CA THR A 9 9.77 0.43 -12.52
C THR A 9 10.50 1.53 -11.77
N ALA A 10 9.89 2.71 -11.71
CA ALA A 10 10.33 3.80 -10.85
C ALA A 10 9.40 3.89 -9.64
N SER A 11 9.97 3.88 -8.44
CA SER A 11 9.21 3.93 -7.19
C SER A 11 9.06 5.36 -6.69
N HIS A 12 8.04 5.59 -5.84
CA HIS A 12 7.68 6.86 -5.22
C HIS A 12 7.17 7.90 -6.23
N CYS A 13 8.06 8.40 -7.09
CA CYS A 13 7.80 9.45 -8.09
C CYS A 13 7.03 10.66 -7.54
N VAL A 14 7.16 10.95 -6.24
CA VAL A 14 6.38 11.98 -5.52
C VAL A 14 6.60 13.38 -6.09
N ARG A 15 7.79 13.64 -6.65
CA ARG A 15 8.09 14.91 -7.30
C ARG A 15 7.13 15.21 -8.44
N LEU A 16 6.66 14.21 -9.17
CA LEU A 16 5.68 14.41 -10.25
C LEU A 16 4.42 15.11 -9.74
N GLY A 17 3.96 14.82 -8.53
CA GLY A 17 2.78 15.45 -7.92
C GLY A 17 2.95 16.93 -7.59
N THR A 18 4.18 17.47 -7.66
CA THR A 18 4.52 18.86 -7.31
C THR A 18 5.05 19.68 -8.48
N LEU A 19 5.17 19.09 -9.67
CA LEU A 19 5.52 19.80 -10.90
C LEU A 19 4.30 20.55 -11.46
N ASP A 20 4.56 21.62 -12.20
CA ASP A 20 3.53 22.27 -13.01
C ASP A 20 2.95 21.32 -14.06
N ALA A 21 1.71 21.58 -14.48
CA ALA A 21 0.95 20.66 -15.33
C ALA A 21 1.61 20.40 -16.70
N ALA A 22 2.26 21.41 -17.30
CA ALA A 22 2.89 21.27 -18.61
C ALA A 22 4.10 20.34 -18.54
N ARG A 23 5.01 20.58 -17.58
CA ARG A 23 6.19 19.75 -17.38
C ARG A 23 5.81 18.33 -16.93
N ARG A 24 4.85 18.21 -16.03
CA ARG A 24 4.32 16.93 -15.55
C ARG A 24 3.74 16.09 -16.69
N GLY A 25 2.88 16.68 -17.51
CA GLY A 25 2.27 15.99 -18.66
C GLY A 25 3.29 15.54 -19.70
N ALA A 26 4.35 16.32 -19.94
CA ALA A 26 5.46 15.89 -20.80
C ALA A 26 6.17 14.65 -20.26
N ILE A 27 6.53 14.66 -18.97
CA ILE A 27 7.21 13.52 -18.34
C ILE A 27 6.32 12.28 -18.30
N ILE A 28 5.02 12.41 -18.00
CA ILE A 28 4.08 11.28 -17.99
C ILE A 28 4.00 10.61 -19.36
N ARG A 29 4.02 11.38 -20.45
CA ARG A 29 4.07 10.82 -21.81
C ARG A 29 5.39 10.08 -22.07
N GLU A 30 6.52 10.63 -21.64
CA GLU A 30 7.81 9.95 -21.75
C GLU A 30 7.84 8.64 -20.95
N VAL A 31 7.26 8.62 -19.74
CA VAL A 31 7.12 7.41 -18.90
C VAL A 31 6.31 6.34 -19.62
N ARG A 32 5.17 6.73 -20.22
CA ARG A 32 4.32 5.83 -21.02
C ARG A 32 5.07 5.29 -22.25
N ASP A 33 5.68 6.17 -23.04
CA ASP A 33 6.35 5.81 -24.29
C ASP A 33 7.58 4.92 -24.05
N ALA A 34 8.20 5.02 -22.86
CA ALA A 34 9.28 4.16 -22.41
C ALA A 34 8.82 2.83 -21.77
N ASP A 35 7.51 2.58 -21.66
CA ASP A 35 6.91 1.45 -20.94
C ASP A 35 7.46 1.28 -19.51
N LEU A 36 7.55 2.40 -18.78
CA LEU A 36 7.96 2.42 -17.39
C LEU A 36 6.77 2.17 -16.46
N GLY A 37 6.94 1.24 -15.52
CA GLY A 37 6.03 1.08 -14.39
C GLY A 37 6.28 2.13 -13.32
N ILE A 38 5.24 2.48 -12.57
CA ILE A 38 5.33 3.37 -11.41
C ILE A 38 4.84 2.62 -10.17
N ALA A 39 5.64 2.62 -9.10
CA ALA A 39 5.22 2.09 -7.80
C ALA A 39 4.91 3.24 -6.83
N THR A 40 3.64 3.41 -6.45
CA THR A 40 3.22 4.40 -5.44
C THR A 40 3.18 3.78 -4.04
N LEU A 41 3.63 4.52 -3.02
CA LEU A 41 3.91 3.97 -1.70
C LEU A 41 3.24 4.83 -0.62
N PRO A 42 1.90 4.89 -0.58
CA PRO A 42 1.18 5.93 0.15
C PRO A 42 1.42 5.92 1.66
N ILE A 43 1.62 4.74 2.28
CA ILE A 43 1.88 4.63 3.73
C ILE A 43 3.16 5.41 4.10
N THR A 44 4.28 5.13 3.45
CA THR A 44 5.53 5.86 3.66
C THR A 44 5.52 7.28 3.10
N ASN A 45 4.91 7.51 1.94
CA ASN A 45 4.95 8.85 1.34
C ASN A 45 4.14 9.87 2.15
N LEU A 46 2.97 9.50 2.67
CA LEU A 46 2.20 10.36 3.57
C LEU A 46 2.92 10.62 4.89
N TYR A 47 3.75 9.68 5.35
CA TYR A 47 4.55 9.88 6.55
C TYR A 47 5.76 10.78 6.30
N LEU A 48 6.54 10.58 5.23
CA LEU A 48 7.81 11.28 5.02
C LEU A 48 7.70 12.63 4.32
N GLN A 49 6.67 12.85 3.51
CA GLN A 49 6.56 14.06 2.70
C GLN A 49 5.83 15.18 3.47
N GLY A 50 6.16 16.43 3.16
CA GLY A 50 5.37 17.58 3.62
C GLY A 50 5.70 18.13 5.01
N TRP A 51 6.69 17.59 5.73
CA TRP A 51 7.08 18.07 7.08
C TRP A 51 7.43 19.56 7.12
N GLU A 52 8.00 20.09 6.03
CA GLU A 52 8.38 21.51 5.90
C GLU A 52 7.23 22.40 5.37
N HIS A 53 6.06 21.84 5.13
CA HIS A 53 4.89 22.54 4.57
C HIS A 53 3.69 22.46 5.54
N PRO A 54 3.65 23.31 6.59
CA PRO A 54 2.64 23.22 7.65
C PRO A 54 1.25 23.69 7.23
N VAL A 55 1.12 24.37 6.08
CA VAL A 55 -0.15 24.86 5.52
C VAL A 55 -0.34 24.22 4.16
N ALA A 56 -1.54 23.69 3.92
CA ALA A 56 -1.87 22.96 2.69
C ALA A 56 -0.83 21.87 2.37
N THR A 57 -0.45 21.08 3.38
CA THR A 57 0.57 20.03 3.28
C THR A 57 0.30 19.11 2.09
N PRO A 58 1.25 18.96 1.15
CA PRO A 58 1.06 18.09 0.00
C PRO A 58 0.98 16.64 0.46
N ARG A 59 0.11 15.86 -0.18
CA ARG A 59 -0.05 14.42 0.13
C ARG A 59 1.18 13.58 -0.22
N GLY A 60 2.12 14.16 -0.98
CA GLY A 60 3.35 13.48 -1.35
C GLY A 60 3.13 12.25 -2.25
N LEU A 61 2.09 12.22 -3.07
CA LEU A 61 1.80 11.09 -3.98
C LEU A 61 2.10 11.48 -5.44
N PRO A 62 2.46 10.52 -6.31
CA PRO A 62 2.48 10.77 -7.75
C PRO A 62 1.06 11.10 -8.26
N PRO A 63 0.92 11.75 -9.43
CA PRO A 63 -0.37 12.16 -10.00
C PRO A 63 -1.14 10.93 -10.54
N LEU A 64 -1.71 10.13 -9.65
CA LEU A 64 -2.28 8.81 -9.96
C LEU A 64 -3.32 8.86 -11.08
N ARG A 65 -4.24 9.82 -11.04
CA ARG A 65 -5.28 9.98 -12.07
C ARG A 65 -4.66 10.19 -13.46
N GLU A 66 -3.74 11.13 -13.60
CA GLU A 66 -3.07 11.42 -14.88
C GLU A 66 -2.25 10.22 -15.39
N LEU A 67 -1.61 9.46 -14.51
CA LEU A 67 -0.87 8.25 -14.89
C LEU A 67 -1.80 7.15 -15.40
N LEU A 68 -2.91 6.92 -14.70
CA LEU A 68 -3.88 5.87 -15.07
C LEU A 68 -4.62 6.22 -16.36
N ASP A 69 -5.03 7.48 -16.53
CA ASP A 69 -5.80 7.93 -17.69
C ASP A 69 -5.02 7.76 -19.01
N VAL A 70 -3.68 7.79 -18.98
CA VAL A 70 -2.83 7.56 -20.17
C VAL A 70 -2.29 6.13 -20.28
N GLY A 71 -2.70 5.22 -19.38
CA GLY A 71 -2.34 3.81 -19.41
C GLY A 71 -0.93 3.47 -18.91
N VAL A 72 -0.32 4.31 -18.06
CA VAL A 72 0.93 3.92 -17.38
C VAL A 72 0.67 2.73 -16.45
N ARG A 73 1.58 1.74 -16.43
CA ARG A 73 1.51 0.62 -15.48
C ARG A 73 1.77 1.15 -14.08
N VAL A 74 0.76 1.15 -13.21
CA VAL A 74 0.91 1.60 -11.82
C VAL A 74 0.66 0.43 -10.87
N GLY A 75 1.58 0.24 -9.93
CA GLY A 75 1.42 -0.66 -8.79
C GLY A 75 1.56 0.11 -7.48
N ALA A 76 1.11 -0.49 -6.38
CA ALA A 76 1.21 0.12 -5.07
C ALA A 76 1.67 -0.86 -3.99
N GLY A 77 2.29 -0.30 -2.95
CA GLY A 77 2.79 -1.06 -1.80
C GLY A 77 2.93 -0.21 -0.54
N ALA A 78 3.35 -0.85 0.54
CA ALA A 78 3.55 -0.18 1.83
C ALA A 78 4.90 0.52 1.97
N ASP A 79 5.92 0.03 1.25
CA ASP A 79 7.34 0.40 1.43
C ASP A 79 7.87 -0.04 2.80
N ASN A 80 7.86 0.86 3.79
CA ASN A 80 8.38 0.61 5.13
C ASN A 80 7.27 0.14 6.07
N VAL A 81 7.59 -0.78 6.97
CA VAL A 81 6.67 -1.28 7.99
C VAL A 81 7.39 -1.39 9.33
N ARG A 82 7.03 -0.52 10.27
CA ARG A 82 7.57 -0.49 11.65
C ARG A 82 9.10 -0.47 11.69
N ASP A 83 9.68 0.41 10.88
CA ASP A 83 11.12 0.65 10.80
C ASP A 83 11.43 2.15 11.01
N PRO A 84 12.71 2.57 11.00
CA PRO A 84 13.08 3.98 11.21
C PRO A 84 12.48 4.99 10.22
N PHE A 85 12.02 4.55 9.05
CA PHE A 85 11.44 5.39 8.01
C PHE A 85 9.91 5.40 8.04
N ASN A 86 9.27 4.43 8.72
CA ASN A 86 7.85 4.50 9.05
C ASN A 86 7.51 3.66 10.29
N PRO A 87 7.09 4.27 11.41
CA PRO A 87 6.85 3.54 12.65
C PRO A 87 5.57 2.68 12.63
N VAL A 88 4.69 2.85 11.64
CA VAL A 88 3.40 2.13 11.55
C VAL A 88 3.37 1.16 10.36
N GLY A 89 2.19 0.56 10.13
CA GLY A 89 1.93 -0.40 9.07
C GLY A 89 1.68 -1.81 9.59
N ARG A 90 0.87 -2.57 8.84
CA ARG A 90 0.54 -3.97 9.14
C ARG A 90 0.77 -4.94 7.97
N SER A 91 1.51 -4.51 6.96
CA SER A 91 1.81 -5.30 5.75
C SER A 91 0.55 -5.86 5.07
N ASP A 92 -0.54 -5.10 5.09
CA ASP A 92 -1.82 -5.47 4.52
C ASP A 92 -2.10 -4.63 3.26
N ALA A 93 -2.25 -5.27 2.11
CA ALA A 93 -2.56 -4.58 0.86
C ALA A 93 -3.86 -3.76 0.93
N LEU A 94 -4.82 -4.15 1.77
CA LEU A 94 -6.07 -3.39 1.96
C LEU A 94 -5.85 -2.09 2.75
N GLU A 95 -4.81 -2.00 3.57
CA GLU A 95 -4.39 -0.74 4.20
C GLU A 95 -3.87 0.24 3.13
N THR A 96 -2.99 -0.22 2.24
CA THR A 96 -2.52 0.57 1.09
C THR A 96 -3.68 0.98 0.18
N ALA A 97 -4.60 0.07 -0.13
CA ALA A 97 -5.77 0.37 -0.97
C ALA A 97 -6.68 1.44 -0.33
N SER A 98 -6.92 1.37 0.99
CA SER A 98 -7.71 2.38 1.71
C SER A 98 -7.09 3.78 1.64
N LEU A 99 -5.75 3.87 1.71
CA LEU A 99 -5.03 5.13 1.52
C LEU A 99 -5.05 5.62 0.08
N LEU A 100 -5.01 4.74 -0.91
CA LEU A 100 -5.17 5.12 -2.32
C LEU A 100 -6.57 5.68 -2.59
N VAL A 101 -7.61 5.16 -1.94
CA VAL A 101 -8.95 5.76 -1.99
C VAL A 101 -8.92 7.15 -1.35
N THR A 102 -8.49 7.24 -0.11
CA THR A 102 -8.65 8.46 0.71
C THR A 102 -7.70 9.59 0.30
N ALA A 103 -6.42 9.28 0.12
CA ALA A 103 -5.40 10.27 -0.24
C ALA A 103 -5.15 10.32 -1.76
N GLY A 104 -5.24 9.17 -2.44
CA GLY A 104 -5.04 9.07 -3.89
C GLY A 104 -6.27 9.40 -4.74
N HIS A 105 -7.46 9.55 -4.12
CA HIS A 105 -8.73 9.83 -4.81
C HIS A 105 -9.06 8.80 -5.91
N LEU A 106 -8.74 7.54 -5.65
CA LEU A 106 -9.12 6.42 -6.52
C LEU A 106 -10.42 5.77 -6.04
N SER A 107 -11.17 5.18 -6.96
CA SER A 107 -12.27 4.30 -6.59
C SER A 107 -11.73 3.04 -5.87
N PRO A 108 -12.55 2.32 -5.08
CA PRO A 108 -12.11 1.06 -4.45
C PRO A 108 -11.59 0.02 -5.45
N ALA A 109 -12.17 -0.04 -6.65
CA ALA A 109 -11.74 -0.96 -7.70
C ALA A 109 -10.35 -0.60 -8.23
N GLU A 110 -10.11 0.67 -8.57
CA GLU A 110 -8.80 1.15 -9.01
C GLU A 110 -7.75 0.96 -7.91
N ALA A 111 -8.06 1.36 -6.68
CA ALA A 111 -7.15 1.21 -5.54
C ALA A 111 -6.76 -0.27 -5.29
N TYR A 112 -7.73 -1.19 -5.37
CA TYR A 112 -7.46 -2.62 -5.26
C TYR A 112 -6.61 -3.14 -6.43
N ASP A 113 -6.87 -2.69 -7.65
CA ASP A 113 -6.10 -3.10 -8.83
C ASP A 113 -4.62 -2.76 -8.67
N LEU A 114 -4.31 -1.54 -8.19
CA LEU A 114 -2.93 -1.09 -7.97
C LEU A 114 -2.16 -1.98 -6.97
N VAL A 115 -2.81 -2.47 -5.91
CA VAL A 115 -2.17 -3.37 -4.93
C VAL A 115 -2.22 -4.86 -5.32
N SER A 116 -2.89 -5.20 -6.43
CA SER A 116 -3.05 -6.56 -6.93
C SER A 116 -2.44 -6.73 -8.34
N HIS A 117 -3.22 -6.61 -9.41
CA HIS A 117 -2.73 -6.77 -10.78
C HIS A 117 -1.67 -5.72 -11.14
N GLY A 118 -1.88 -4.46 -10.74
CA GLY A 118 -0.93 -3.37 -10.91
C GLY A 118 0.43 -3.69 -10.27
N ALA A 119 0.43 -4.17 -9.01
CA ALA A 119 1.64 -4.61 -8.32
C ALA A 119 2.36 -5.75 -9.07
N ARG A 120 1.63 -6.78 -9.55
CA ARG A 120 2.21 -7.85 -10.36
C ARG A 120 2.79 -7.34 -11.68
N SER A 121 2.09 -6.41 -12.33
CA SER A 121 2.48 -5.80 -13.60
C SER A 121 3.79 -5.02 -13.48
N VAL A 122 3.95 -4.18 -12.45
CA VAL A 122 5.19 -3.43 -12.23
C VAL A 122 6.35 -4.32 -11.76
N MET A 123 6.07 -5.52 -11.25
CA MET A 123 7.09 -6.54 -10.95
C MET A 123 7.43 -7.44 -12.15
N GLY A 124 6.68 -7.37 -13.25
CA GLY A 124 6.85 -8.28 -14.40
C GLY A 124 6.41 -9.72 -14.12
N LEU A 125 5.50 -9.92 -13.17
CA LEU A 125 4.97 -11.24 -12.83
C LEU A 125 3.78 -11.61 -13.73
N ALA A 126 3.61 -12.91 -13.98
CA ALA A 126 2.46 -13.42 -14.71
C ALA A 126 1.13 -13.07 -14.00
N PRO A 127 0.03 -12.89 -14.77
CA PRO A 127 -1.30 -12.70 -14.21
C PRO A 127 -1.68 -13.81 -13.24
N ALA A 128 -2.37 -13.44 -12.17
CA ALA A 128 -2.91 -14.38 -11.20
C ALA A 128 -4.29 -13.92 -10.73
N GLY A 129 -5.08 -14.86 -10.25
CA GLY A 129 -6.41 -14.59 -9.73
C GLY A 129 -7.34 -15.78 -9.87
N ALA A 130 -8.59 -15.59 -9.44
CA ALA A 130 -9.67 -16.56 -9.63
C ALA A 130 -10.26 -16.47 -11.05
N VAL A 131 -9.40 -16.57 -12.06
CA VAL A 131 -9.75 -16.50 -13.49
C VAL A 131 -9.19 -17.73 -14.19
N PRO A 132 -9.99 -18.47 -14.99
CA PRO A 132 -9.50 -19.62 -15.74
C PRO A 132 -8.27 -19.27 -16.60
N GLY A 133 -7.24 -20.12 -16.54
CA GLY A 133 -5.97 -19.91 -17.26
C GLY A 133 -4.94 -19.04 -16.54
N ALA A 134 -5.33 -18.28 -15.51
CA ALA A 134 -4.38 -17.52 -14.69
C ALA A 134 -3.69 -18.40 -13.64
N GLN A 135 -2.58 -17.92 -13.08
CA GLN A 135 -1.98 -18.56 -11.92
C GLN A 135 -2.96 -18.48 -10.73
N ALA A 136 -3.19 -19.61 -10.07
CA ALA A 136 -4.07 -19.70 -8.90
C ALA A 136 -3.41 -19.14 -7.63
N ASP A 137 -3.05 -17.85 -7.66
CA ASP A 137 -2.70 -17.04 -6.48
C ASP A 137 -3.82 -16.03 -6.23
N PHE A 138 -4.55 -16.17 -5.13
CA PHE A 138 -5.59 -15.23 -4.75
C PHE A 138 -5.96 -15.38 -3.27
N LEU A 139 -6.69 -14.38 -2.76
CA LEU A 139 -7.23 -14.35 -1.42
C LEU A 139 -8.74 -14.60 -1.47
N ALA A 140 -9.24 -15.46 -0.59
CA ALA A 140 -10.66 -15.50 -0.28
C ALA A 140 -10.91 -14.62 0.97
N ILE A 141 -11.75 -13.60 0.83
CA ILE A 141 -12.03 -12.62 1.87
C ILE A 141 -13.54 -12.61 2.13
N ARG A 142 -13.95 -12.71 3.39
CA ARG A 142 -15.36 -12.59 3.77
C ARG A 142 -15.76 -11.11 3.77
N ALA A 143 -16.30 -10.64 2.65
CA ALA A 143 -16.82 -9.29 2.48
C ALA A 143 -17.94 -9.29 1.44
N ALA A 144 -18.84 -8.32 1.49
CA ALA A 144 -19.95 -8.19 0.54
C ALA A 144 -19.48 -7.71 -0.85
N ASN A 145 -18.43 -6.90 -0.90
CA ASN A 145 -17.84 -6.36 -2.13
C ASN A 145 -16.43 -5.78 -1.82
N LEU A 146 -15.74 -5.27 -2.85
CA LEU A 146 -14.40 -4.68 -2.70
C LEU A 146 -14.37 -3.46 -1.77
N ALA A 147 -15.40 -2.61 -1.78
CA ALA A 147 -15.44 -1.45 -0.89
C ALA A 147 -15.53 -1.89 0.58
N ASP A 148 -16.40 -2.85 0.88
CA ASP A 148 -16.50 -3.47 2.21
C ASP A 148 -15.19 -4.16 2.62
N ALA A 149 -14.57 -4.93 1.72
CA ALA A 149 -13.28 -5.56 1.98
C ALA A 149 -12.19 -4.53 2.30
N THR A 150 -12.05 -3.47 1.49
CA THR A 150 -11.05 -2.41 1.69
C THR A 150 -11.31 -1.62 2.99
N ALA A 151 -12.57 -1.34 3.31
CA ALA A 151 -12.93 -0.57 4.51
C ALA A 151 -12.73 -1.38 5.81
N SER A 152 -13.20 -2.63 5.83
CA SER A 152 -13.17 -3.48 7.02
C SER A 152 -11.84 -4.21 7.20
N ALA A 153 -11.09 -4.43 6.10
CA ALA A 153 -9.84 -5.17 6.04
C ALA A 153 -9.82 -6.41 6.97
N PRO A 154 -10.80 -7.33 6.81
CA PRO A 154 -11.09 -8.32 7.83
C PRO A 154 -9.94 -9.33 7.92
N ALA A 155 -9.61 -9.79 9.12
CA ALA A 155 -8.51 -10.74 9.32
C ALA A 155 -8.85 -12.17 8.85
N GLU A 156 -10.14 -12.52 8.74
CA GLU A 156 -10.61 -13.84 8.31
C GLU A 156 -10.42 -14.04 6.80
N ARG A 157 -9.21 -14.50 6.42
CA ARG A 157 -8.80 -14.71 5.03
C ARG A 157 -8.27 -16.10 4.80
N ILE A 158 -8.43 -16.59 3.57
CA ILE A 158 -7.76 -17.79 3.06
C ILE A 158 -6.80 -17.36 1.97
N VAL A 159 -5.56 -17.81 2.06
CA VAL A 159 -4.51 -17.54 1.08
C VAL A 159 -4.31 -18.78 0.22
N ILE A 160 -4.53 -18.63 -1.08
CA ILE A 160 -4.28 -19.66 -2.07
C ILE A 160 -3.04 -19.24 -2.86
N HIS A 161 -2.03 -20.11 -2.93
CA HIS A 161 -0.83 -19.91 -3.73
C HIS A 161 -0.60 -21.15 -4.60
N ARG A 162 -0.50 -20.96 -5.92
CA ARG A 162 -0.37 -22.04 -6.92
C ARG A 162 -1.40 -23.15 -6.72
N GLY A 163 -2.63 -22.78 -6.41
CA GLY A 163 -3.75 -23.70 -6.22
C GLY A 163 -3.77 -24.45 -4.89
N ARG A 164 -2.90 -24.10 -3.94
CA ARG A 164 -2.86 -24.70 -2.60
C ARG A 164 -3.20 -23.67 -1.54
N VAL A 165 -4.03 -24.05 -0.56
CA VAL A 165 -4.22 -23.22 0.64
C VAL A 165 -2.92 -23.23 1.44
N VAL A 166 -2.32 -22.05 1.62
CA VAL A 166 -1.04 -21.87 2.34
C VAL A 166 -1.22 -21.17 3.69
N ALA A 167 -2.33 -20.46 3.89
CA ALA A 167 -2.73 -19.89 5.16
C ALA A 167 -4.25 -19.75 5.23
N ALA A 168 -4.80 -19.87 6.44
CA ALA A 168 -6.21 -19.60 6.72
C ALA A 168 -6.32 -19.00 8.13
N THR A 169 -7.18 -18.00 8.29
CA THR A 169 -7.43 -17.34 9.58
C THR A 169 -8.90 -17.44 9.95
N GLU A 170 -9.17 -17.95 11.14
CA GLU A 170 -10.52 -18.02 11.73
C GLU A 170 -10.69 -16.92 12.78
N VAL A 171 -11.82 -16.22 12.75
CA VAL A 171 -12.14 -15.16 13.71
C VAL A 171 -13.45 -15.50 14.42
N ARG A 172 -13.39 -15.70 15.73
CA ARG A 172 -14.57 -15.87 16.59
C ARG A 172 -14.96 -14.55 17.21
N ARG A 173 -16.16 -14.06 16.91
CA ARG A 173 -16.75 -12.87 17.52
C ARG A 173 -17.82 -13.29 18.53
N VAL A 174 -17.65 -12.91 19.80
CA VAL A 174 -18.66 -13.13 20.84
C VAL A 174 -19.23 -11.76 21.18
N LEU A 175 -20.48 -11.53 20.80
CA LEU A 175 -21.22 -10.34 21.18
C LEU A 175 -21.99 -10.65 22.46
N PRO A 176 -21.89 -9.83 23.51
CA PRO A 176 -22.77 -9.99 24.66
C PRO A 176 -24.22 -9.75 24.20
N SER A 177 -25.16 -10.50 24.77
CA SER A 177 -26.58 -10.18 24.60
C SER A 177 -26.85 -8.84 25.27
N VAL A 178 -26.94 -7.77 24.49
CA VAL A 178 -27.55 -6.53 24.97
C VAL A 178 -29.04 -6.82 25.01
N GLY A 179 -29.56 -7.03 26.21
CA GLY A 179 -31.00 -7.14 26.43
C GLY A 179 -31.66 -5.79 26.11
N LEU A 180 -31.97 -5.55 24.83
CA LEU A 180 -33.02 -4.62 24.48
C LEU A 180 -34.30 -5.30 24.95
N GLY A 181 -34.85 -4.84 26.07
CA GLY A 181 -36.09 -5.39 26.61
C GLY A 181 -37.14 -5.52 25.50
N GLY A 182 -37.52 -6.75 25.16
CA GLY A 182 -38.74 -7.04 24.42
C GLY A 182 -38.66 -7.43 22.94
N VAL A 183 -37.54 -7.93 22.38
CA VAL A 183 -37.59 -8.58 21.04
C VAL A 183 -36.80 -9.87 21.00
N THR A 184 -37.50 -11.00 20.84
CA THR A 184 -36.94 -12.34 20.64
C THR A 184 -36.35 -12.46 19.23
N SER A 185 -35.03 -12.66 19.12
CA SER A 185 -34.34 -12.92 17.84
C SER A 185 -34.16 -14.42 17.61
N HIS A 186 -34.51 -14.88 16.41
CA HIS A 186 -34.36 -16.26 15.95
C HIS A 186 -32.88 -16.60 15.62
N ALA A 187 -32.54 -17.87 15.83
CA ALA A 187 -31.20 -18.47 15.83
C ALA A 187 -30.26 -18.05 14.69
N ALA A 188 -29.01 -17.72 15.04
CA ALA A 188 -27.90 -17.61 14.11
C ALA A 188 -27.35 -19.01 13.77
N ALA A 189 -27.44 -19.41 12.50
CA ALA A 189 -26.81 -20.61 11.99
C ALA A 189 -25.28 -20.41 11.93
N VAL A 190 -24.55 -21.21 12.70
CA VAL A 190 -23.08 -21.30 12.65
C VAL A 190 -22.72 -22.45 11.71
N PHE A 191 -22.05 -22.16 10.59
CA PHE A 191 -21.41 -23.17 9.76
C PHE A 191 -19.89 -23.20 10.06
N PRO A 192 -19.37 -24.22 10.77
CA PRO A 192 -17.93 -24.37 10.91
C PRO A 192 -17.37 -25.11 9.69
N VAL A 193 -16.41 -24.50 9.00
CA VAL A 193 -15.48 -25.22 8.12
C VAL A 193 -14.13 -25.24 8.84
N ARG A 194 -13.74 -26.42 9.32
CA ARG A 194 -12.54 -26.65 10.11
C ARG A 194 -11.43 -27.14 9.19
N THR A 195 -10.39 -26.34 8.98
CA THR A 195 -9.11 -26.79 8.43
C THR A 195 -7.98 -26.14 9.20
N THR A 196 -7.38 -26.90 10.12
CA THR A 196 -6.20 -26.51 10.88
C THR A 196 -4.95 -26.68 10.04
N THR A 197 -4.19 -25.60 9.82
CA THR A 197 -2.78 -25.70 9.43
C THR A 197 -1.96 -25.02 10.51
N SER A 198 -1.19 -25.79 11.26
CA SER A 198 -0.28 -25.28 12.28
C SER A 198 1.00 -24.75 11.62
N GLN A 199 1.30 -23.47 11.79
CA GLN A 199 2.64 -22.93 11.55
C GLN A 199 3.32 -22.74 12.92
N PRO A 200 4.55 -23.25 13.15
CA PRO A 200 5.21 -23.07 14.43
C PRO A 200 5.55 -21.58 14.66
N PRO A 201 5.53 -21.10 15.90
CA PRO A 201 5.83 -19.70 16.22
C PRO A 201 7.28 -19.37 15.82
N ARG A 202 7.46 -18.27 15.06
CA ARG A 202 8.78 -17.65 14.90
C ARG A 202 9.19 -17.04 16.23
N ALA A 203 10.44 -17.28 16.64
CA ALA A 203 11.02 -16.70 17.84
C ALA A 203 10.94 -15.16 17.79
N VAL A 204 10.31 -14.57 18.80
CA VAL A 204 10.34 -13.13 19.06
C VAL A 204 11.68 -12.84 19.74
N VAL A 205 12.54 -12.06 19.08
CA VAL A 205 13.79 -11.58 19.68
C VAL A 205 13.44 -10.48 20.69
N PRO A 206 13.87 -10.59 21.97
CA PRO A 206 13.58 -9.57 22.97
C PRO A 206 14.28 -8.24 22.65
N PRO A 207 13.71 -7.10 23.05
CA PRO A 207 14.22 -5.76 22.73
C PRO A 207 15.61 -5.46 23.32
N SER A 208 16.15 -6.32 24.18
CA SER A 208 17.51 -6.20 24.73
C SER A 208 18.62 -6.58 23.76
N ALA A 209 18.30 -7.15 22.58
CA ALA A 209 19.28 -7.61 21.60
C ALA A 209 19.49 -6.65 20.40
N VAL A 210 18.88 -5.46 20.40
CA VAL A 210 19.14 -4.43 19.38
C VAL A 210 20.35 -3.59 19.83
N PRO A 211 21.46 -3.54 19.06
CA PRO A 211 22.58 -2.66 19.39
C PRO A 211 22.10 -1.20 19.46
N ARG A 212 22.41 -0.49 20.55
CA ARG A 212 22.18 0.95 20.62
C ARG A 212 23.08 1.63 19.58
N LEU A 213 22.48 2.37 18.64
CA LEU A 213 23.22 3.29 17.77
C LEU A 213 24.02 4.27 18.65
N PRO A 214 25.29 4.56 18.34
CA PRO A 214 26.04 5.58 19.05
C PRO A 214 25.34 6.93 18.92
N ALA A 215 25.35 7.71 20.00
CA ALA A 215 24.80 9.06 19.99
C ALA A 215 25.49 9.89 18.90
N HIS A 216 24.71 10.39 17.93
CA HIS A 216 25.19 11.36 16.97
C HIS A 216 25.54 12.66 17.71
N ALA A 217 26.80 13.05 17.68
CA ALA A 217 27.19 14.42 18.00
C ALA A 217 26.48 15.38 17.01
N PRO A 218 25.98 16.54 17.46
CA PRO A 218 25.32 17.47 16.57
C PRO A 218 26.28 17.97 15.50
N THR A 219 25.90 17.80 14.23
CA THR A 219 26.58 18.40 13.08
C THR A 219 26.47 19.92 13.17
N PRO A 220 27.56 20.69 13.00
CA PRO A 220 27.47 22.15 12.99
C PRO A 220 26.62 22.62 11.80
N VAL A 221 25.66 23.50 12.09
CA VAL A 221 24.86 24.21 11.09
C VAL A 221 25.81 25.10 10.26
N PRO A 222 25.81 25.02 8.92
CA PRO A 222 26.62 25.92 8.11
C PRO A 222 26.16 27.37 8.31
N ALA A 223 27.11 28.28 8.53
CA ALA A 223 26.85 29.70 8.71
C ALA A 223 26.10 30.27 7.50
N ARG A 224 25.10 31.12 7.78
CA ARG A 224 24.37 31.89 6.77
C ARG A 224 25.35 32.68 5.89
N VAL A 225 25.26 32.48 4.58
CA VAL A 225 25.86 33.40 3.60
C VAL A 225 25.09 34.73 3.70
N PRO A 226 25.75 35.89 3.89
CA PRO A 226 25.06 37.18 3.91
C PRO A 226 24.51 37.49 2.52
N THR A 227 23.22 37.78 2.45
CA THR A 227 22.55 38.36 1.28
C THR A 227 23.12 39.74 1.00
N ALA A 228 23.68 39.94 -0.19
CA ALA A 228 24.05 41.26 -0.69
C ALA A 228 22.79 42.13 -0.82
N ALA A 229 22.86 43.36 -0.29
CA ALA A 229 21.83 44.39 -0.48
C ALA A 229 21.74 44.81 -1.96
N PRO A 230 20.56 45.23 -2.45
CA PRO A 230 20.43 45.71 -3.83
C PRO A 230 21.14 47.05 -3.99
N ALA A 231 21.95 47.18 -5.04
CA ALA A 231 22.45 48.48 -5.49
C ALA A 231 21.36 49.19 -6.30
N SER A 232 21.17 50.47 -5.98
CA SER A 232 20.45 51.50 -6.72
C SER A 232 20.98 51.69 -8.14
#